data_AF-A0A1H3JEI8-F1
#
_entry.id   AF-A0A1H3JEI8-F1
#
_cell.length_a   1.000
_cell.length_b   1.000
_cell.length_c   1.000
_cell.angle_alpha   90.00
_cell.angle_beta   90.00
_cell.angle_gamma   90.00
#
_symmetry.space_group_name_H-M   'P 1'
#
loop_
_entity.id
_entity.type
_entity.pdbx_description
1 polymer ?
#
loop_
_entity_poly.entity_id
_entity_poly.type
_entity_poly.pdbx_seq_one_letter_code
_entity_poly.pdbx_strand_id
1 'polypeptide(L)' 'MQDSHIWYACDEHLDYVMDDMIEEFHTAPTLEPLQSSEKHSCRWCKGTAGFQLELEYGIAEQTE' A
#
# COMPACT_ATOMS: atom_id res chain seq x y z
N MET A 1 -14.07 12.33 6.65
CA MET A 1 -14.34 11.03 6.00
C MET A 1 -13.03 10.28 6.13
N GLN A 2 -13.03 9.11 6.75
CA GLN A 2 -11.82 8.32 6.96
C GLN A 2 -11.68 7.43 5.73
N ASP A 3 -10.88 7.90 4.78
CA ASP A 3 -10.59 7.19 3.55
C ASP A 3 -9.27 6.43 3.77
N SER A 4 -9.35 5.16 4.19
CA SER A 4 -8.19 4.27 4.22
C SER A 4 -7.94 3.74 2.82
N HIS A 5 -6.74 3.97 2.28
CA HIS A 5 -6.36 3.48 0.95
C HIS A 5 -5.52 2.22 1.11
N ILE A 6 -6.02 1.09 0.58
CA ILE A 6 -5.35 -0.20 0.64
C ILE A 6 -5.01 -0.68 -0.77
N TRP A 7 -3.71 -0.82 -1.05
CA TRP A 7 -3.15 -1.32 -2.31
C TRP A 7 -2.43 -2.66 -2.08
N TYR A 8 -2.23 -3.41 -3.16
CA TYR A 8 -1.60 -4.73 -3.09
C TYR A 8 -0.51 -4.86 -4.15
N ALA A 9 0.60 -5.49 -3.77
CA ALA A 9 1.75 -5.69 -4.66
C ALA A 9 2.35 -7.09 -4.52
N CYS A 10 2.97 -7.56 -5.61
CA CYS A 10 3.84 -8.73 -5.57
C CYS A 10 5.27 -8.29 -5.20
N ASP A 11 6.10 -9.24 -4.77
CA ASP A 11 7.50 -9.01 -4.38
C ASP A 11 8.29 -8.23 -5.46
N GLU A 12 8.16 -8.63 -6.72
CA GLU A 12 8.89 -7.99 -7.84
C GLU A 12 8.46 -6.54 -8.14
N HIS A 13 7.21 -6.17 -7.84
CA HIS A 13 6.65 -4.86 -8.18
C HIS A 13 6.32 -4.03 -6.93
N LEU A 14 6.79 -4.47 -5.77
CA LEU A 14 6.48 -3.85 -4.50
C LEU A 14 6.95 -2.40 -4.47
N ASP A 15 8.24 -2.16 -4.76
CA ASP A 15 8.81 -0.82 -4.77
C ASP A 15 8.08 0.10 -5.74
N TYR A 16 7.73 -0.36 -6.94
CA TYR A 16 7.00 0.44 -7.93
C TYR A 16 5.60 0.85 -7.46
N VAL A 17 4.84 -0.10 -6.90
CA VAL A 17 3.49 0.19 -6.39
C VAL A 17 3.56 1.10 -5.16
N MET A 18 4.60 0.94 -4.35
CA MET A 18 4.81 1.75 -3.15
C MET A 18 5.18 3.18 -3.50
N ASP A 19 6.08 3.37 -4.48
CA ASP A 19 6.48 4.69 -4.99
C ASP A 19 5.29 5.42 -5.60
N ASP A 20 4.47 4.74 -6.42
CA ASP A 20 3.23 5.29 -7.01
C ASP A 20 2.24 5.76 -5.93
N MET A 21 2.12 5.00 -4.83
CA MET A 21 1.26 5.37 -3.69
C MET A 21 1.81 6.59 -2.94
N ILE A 22 3.13 6.67 -2.78
CA ILE A 22 3.80 7.83 -2.16
C ILE A 22 3.67 9.05 -3.06
N GLU A 23 3.78 8.91 -4.38
CA GLU A 23 3.58 10.01 -5.32
C GLU A 23 2.12 10.50 -5.31
N GLU A 24 1.14 9.59 -5.24
CA GLU A 24 -0.28 9.94 -5.24
C GLU A 24 -0.73 10.59 -3.92
N PHE A 25 -0.27 10.06 -2.78
CA PHE A 25 -0.75 10.47 -1.45
C PHE A 25 0.27 11.27 -0.64
N HIS A 26 1.47 11.51 -1.18
CA HIS A 26 2.60 12.18 -0.51
C HIS A 26 2.94 11.60 0.87
N THR A 27 2.59 10.33 1.10
CA THR A 27 2.67 9.67 2.41
C THR A 27 3.17 8.26 2.21
N ALA A 28 4.09 7.82 3.08
CA ALA A 28 4.58 6.44 3.08
C ALA A 28 3.48 5.48 3.58
N PRO A 29 3.06 4.49 2.78
CA PRO A 29 2.15 3.45 3.26
C PRO A 29 2.85 2.51 4.23
N THR A 30 2.06 1.91 5.12
CA THR A 30 2.46 0.77 5.94
C THR A 30 2.47 -0.47 5.06
N LEU A 31 3.55 -1.24 5.12
CA LEU A 31 3.70 -2.48 4.36
C LEU A 31 3.51 -3.68 5.29
N GLU A 32 2.59 -4.57 4.91
CA GLU A 32 2.33 -5.82 5.62
C GLU A 32 2.32 -7.02 4.66
N PRO A 33 2.95 -8.15 5.03
CA PRO A 33 2.88 -9.37 4.22
C PRO A 33 1.50 -10.00 4.33
N LEU A 34 0.92 -10.37 3.18
CA LEU A 34 -0.36 -11.05 3.11
C LEU A 34 -0.24 -12.48 3.66
N GLN A 35 -1.28 -12.92 4.38
CA GLN A 35 -1.39 -14.31 4.80
C GLN A 35 -1.80 -15.17 3.60
N SER A 36 -1.26 -16.39 3.50
CA SER A 36 -1.43 -17.30 2.35
C SER A 36 -2.88 -17.66 1.97
N SER A 37 -3.85 -17.32 2.82
CA SER A 37 -5.28 -17.53 2.56
C SER A 37 -5.91 -16.43 1.72
N GLU A 38 -5.27 -15.25 1.60
CA GLU A 38 -5.84 -14.08 0.96
C GLU A 38 -5.32 -13.95 -0.47
N LYS A 39 -6.23 -14.04 -1.44
CA LYS A 39 -5.91 -13.93 -2.87
C LYS A 39 -6.14 -12.51 -3.34
N HIS A 40 -5.11 -11.68 -3.23
CA HIS A 40 -5.08 -10.35 -3.82
C HIS A 40 -4.26 -10.33 -5.11
N SER A 41 -4.58 -9.38 -5.97
CA SER A 41 -3.85 -9.15 -7.21
C SER A 41 -2.98 -7.91 -7.10
N CYS A 42 -1.73 -8.02 -7.54
CA CYS A 42 -0.83 -6.88 -7.65
C CYS A 42 -1.47 -5.79 -8.52
N ARG A 43 -1.45 -4.54 -8.04
CA ARG A 43 -1.97 -3.37 -8.75
C ARG A 43 -1.33 -3.23 -10.14
N TRP A 44 -0.02 -3.47 -10.21
CA TRP A 44 0.82 -3.29 -11.40
C TRP A 44 0.66 -4.42 -12.42
N CYS A 45 1.08 -5.64 -12.07
CA CYS A 45 1.13 -6.76 -13.03
C CYS A 45 -0.12 -7.64 -13.04
N LYS A 46 -1.09 -7.41 -12.14
CA LYS A 46 -2.27 -8.26 -11.90
C LYS A 46 -1.96 -9.71 -11.46
N GLY A 47 -0.69 -10.04 -11.23
CA GLY A 47 -0.27 -11.31 -10.65
C GLY A 47 -0.64 -11.44 -9.18
N THR A 48 -0.23 -12.55 -8.54
CA THR A 48 -0.51 -12.79 -7.12
C THR A 48 0.24 -11.79 -6.25
N ALA A 49 -0.49 -11.03 -5.44
CA ALA A 49 0.11 -10.15 -4.45
C ALA A 49 0.62 -10.96 -3.25
N GLY A 50 1.76 -10.54 -2.71
CA GLY A 50 2.33 -11.05 -1.47
C GLY A 50 2.33 -10.02 -0.35
N PHE A 51 2.07 -8.75 -0.69
CA PHE A 51 2.14 -7.62 0.24
C PHE A 51 0.93 -6.71 0.08
N GLN A 52 0.49 -6.17 1.22
CA GLN A 52 -0.50 -5.13 1.37
C GLN A 52 0.21 -3.82 1.73
N LEU A 53 -0.24 -2.74 1.10
CA LEU A 53 0.16 -1.38 1.40
C LEU A 53 -1.07 -0.64 1.92
N GLU A 54 -1.03 -0.18 3.15
CA GLU A 54 -2.13 0.55 3.79
C GLU A 54 -1.70 1.97 4.14
N LEU A 55 -2.48 2.95 3.70
CA LEU A 55 -2.38 4.32 4.19
C LEU A 55 -3.43 4.55 5.26
N GLU A 56 -2.97 4.61 6.50
CA GLU A 56 -3.73 5.20 7.59
C GLU A 56 -3.44 6.70 7.61
N TYR A 57 -4.44 7.51 7.26
CA TYR A 57 -4.40 8.95 7.53
C TYR A 57 -4.58 9.21 9.02
N GLY A 58 -3.52 8.95 9.78
CA GLY A 58 -3.30 9.59 11.07
C GLY A 58 -2.91 11.02 10.80
N ILE A 59 -3.74 11.98 11.23
CA ILE A 59 -3.39 13.40 11.35
C ILE A 59 -1.91 13.54 11.74
N ALA A 60 -1.06 13.90 10.77
CA ALA A 60 0.28 14.36 11.09
C ALA A 60 0.09 15.54 12.04
N GLU A 61 0.49 15.35 13.29
CA GLU A 61 0.46 16.41 14.30
C GLU A 61 1.19 17.61 13.70
N GLN A 62 0.42 18.65 13.37
CA GLN A 62 0.96 19.99 13.16
C GLN A 62 1.46 20.47 14.53
N THR A 63 2.69 20.07 14.87
CA THR A 63 3.61 20.91 15.64
C THR A 63 4.19 21.84 14.58
N GLU A 64 4.15 23.18 14.66
CA GLU A 64 4.25 24.11 15.78
C GLU A 64 3.58 25.45 15.41
#